data_AF-A0A2T1DJ38-F1
#
_entry.id   AF-A0A2T1DJ38-F1
#
_cell.length_a   1.000
_cell.length_b   1.000
_cell.length_c   1.000
_cell.angle_alpha   90.00
_cell.angle_beta   90.00
_cell.angle_gamma   90.00
#
_symmetry.space_group_name_H-M   'P 1'
#
loop_
_entity.id
_entity.type
_entity.pdbx_description
1 polymer ?
#
loop_
_entity_poly.entity_id
_entity_poly.type
_entity_poly.pdbx_seq_one_letter_code
_entity_poly.pdbx_strand_id
1 'polypeptide(L)'
;MTKPHFIVPLALLSVSGLQMRALAHGVAIDYQTTQAIEITALYDTGEPMANAQVIVYAPEDPSTPWMTATTNESGKFTFTPDRSQPGNWEIAVRQAGHGEILNIPVESETFAAPESQEDAVQSEAGGPANSPSPTIEATRLEETARSNGTGSLSPMQRVLMAGSALWGFVGTALFFVRGKK
;
A
#
# COMPACT_ATOMS: atom_id res chain seq x y z
N MET A 1 -73.44 -39.23 -34.26
CA MET A 1 -72.80 -39.93 -33.13
C MET A 1 -71.31 -39.65 -33.20
N THR A 2 -70.86 -38.57 -32.54
CA THR A 2 -69.51 -38.01 -32.64
C THR A 2 -68.94 -37.81 -31.24
N LYS A 3 -67.72 -38.31 -31.00
CA LYS A 3 -67.02 -38.32 -29.70
C LYS A 3 -66.53 -36.92 -29.31
N PRO A 4 -66.63 -36.48 -28.05
CA PRO A 4 -65.95 -35.27 -27.61
C PRO A 4 -64.49 -35.56 -27.21
N HIS A 5 -63.55 -34.81 -27.79
CA HIS A 5 -62.14 -34.79 -27.40
C HIS A 5 -61.96 -33.93 -26.14
N PHE A 6 -61.37 -34.51 -25.09
CA PHE A 6 -60.91 -33.77 -23.91
C PHE A 6 -59.63 -32.99 -24.28
N ILE A 7 -59.77 -31.67 -24.46
CA ILE A 7 -58.65 -30.73 -24.44
C ILE A 7 -58.54 -30.23 -23.00
N VAL A 8 -57.54 -30.72 -22.27
CA VAL A 8 -57.15 -30.15 -20.96
C VAL A 8 -56.29 -28.92 -21.25
N PRO A 9 -56.70 -27.70 -20.88
CA PRO A 9 -55.84 -26.54 -21.02
C PRO A 9 -54.79 -26.56 -19.90
N LEU A 10 -53.54 -26.38 -20.32
CA LEU A 10 -52.33 -26.20 -19.51
C LEU A 10 -52.50 -24.96 -18.62
N ALA A 11 -53.19 -25.13 -17.49
CA ALA A 11 -53.39 -24.12 -16.48
C ALA A 11 -52.22 -24.11 -15.50
N LEU A 12 -51.71 -22.90 -15.24
CA LEU A 12 -50.89 -22.53 -14.10
C LEU A 12 -49.53 -23.23 -13.95
N LEU A 13 -48.50 -22.66 -14.57
CA LEU A 13 -47.18 -22.60 -13.95
C LEU A 13 -46.75 -21.14 -13.80
N SER A 14 -47.55 -20.38 -13.04
CA SER A 14 -47.20 -19.04 -12.61
C SER A 14 -46.19 -19.16 -11.46
N VAL A 15 -44.92 -19.35 -11.80
CA VAL A 15 -43.81 -19.34 -10.83
C VAL A 15 -43.60 -17.90 -10.40
N SER A 16 -44.25 -17.52 -9.31
CA SER A 16 -43.96 -16.30 -8.57
C SER A 16 -42.48 -16.27 -8.19
N GLY A 17 -41.73 -15.37 -8.81
CA GLY A 17 -40.36 -15.07 -8.41
C GLY A 17 -40.38 -14.40 -7.03
N LEU A 18 -40.25 -15.20 -5.98
CA LEU A 18 -39.85 -14.67 -4.68
C LEU A 18 -38.42 -14.15 -4.84
N GLN A 19 -38.29 -12.84 -4.98
CA GLN A 19 -37.02 -12.13 -4.96
C GLN A 19 -36.46 -12.23 -3.54
N MET A 20 -35.75 -13.32 -3.24
CA MET A 20 -34.96 -13.42 -2.01
C MET A 20 -33.91 -12.31 -2.08
N ARG A 21 -34.06 -11.31 -1.20
CA ARG A 21 -33.03 -10.27 -1.02
C ARG A 21 -31.76 -10.97 -0.56
N ALA A 22 -30.80 -11.12 -1.48
CA ALA A 22 -29.47 -11.58 -1.14
C ALA A 22 -28.82 -10.49 -0.27
N LEU A 23 -28.56 -10.81 1.00
CA LEU A 23 -27.68 -10.01 1.85
C LEU A 23 -26.24 -10.24 1.38
N ALA A 24 -25.84 -9.51 0.35
CA ALA A 24 -24.43 -9.38 0.03
C ALA A 24 -23.77 -8.56 1.16
N HIS A 25 -22.70 -9.10 1.76
CA HIS A 25 -21.93 -8.36 2.75
C HIS A 25 -21.13 -7.27 2.01
N GLY A 26 -21.36 -6.01 2.35
CA GLY A 26 -20.50 -4.90 1.94
C GLY A 26 -19.24 -4.86 2.81
N VAL A 27 -18.13 -4.38 2.26
CA VAL A 27 -16.90 -4.09 3.01
C VAL A 27 -16.65 -2.59 2.97
N ALA A 28 -16.45 -1.96 4.14
CA ALA A 28 -15.94 -0.61 4.25
C ALA A 28 -14.44 -0.67 4.56
N ILE A 29 -13.64 0.12 3.84
CA ILE A 29 -12.19 0.18 4.00
C ILE A 29 -11.82 1.63 4.27
N ASP A 30 -11.01 1.83 5.30
CA ASP A 30 -10.35 3.10 5.61
C ASP A 30 -8.83 2.88 5.57
N TYR A 31 -8.06 3.93 5.28
CA TYR A 31 -6.61 3.86 5.26
C TYR A 31 -6.00 5.18 5.74
N GLN A 32 -4.84 5.08 6.37
CA GLN A 32 -4.01 6.24 6.68
C GLN A 32 -2.56 5.95 6.29
N THR A 33 -1.88 6.99 5.79
CA THR A 33 -0.44 6.94 5.53
C THR A 33 0.29 7.34 6.80
N THR A 34 1.06 6.41 7.36
CA THR A 34 1.90 6.65 8.53
C THR A 34 3.36 6.48 8.17
N GLN A 35 4.25 7.17 8.87
CA GLN A 35 5.69 6.95 8.73
C GLN A 35 6.12 5.84 9.70
N ALA A 36 6.73 4.79 9.15
CA ALA A 36 7.24 3.67 9.92
C ALA A 36 8.76 3.73 10.04
N ILE A 37 9.29 3.19 11.13
CA ILE A 37 10.71 3.01 11.40
C ILE A 37 11.06 1.55 11.16
N GLU A 38 12.03 1.29 10.28
CA GLU A 38 12.63 -0.03 10.10
C GLU A 38 13.98 -0.11 10.84
N ILE A 39 14.16 -1.19 11.58
CA ILE A 39 15.39 -1.55 12.29
C ILE A 39 15.94 -2.80 11.62
N THR A 40 17.25 -2.80 11.36
CA THR A 40 17.99 -3.99 10.92
C THR A 40 19.00 -4.36 12.00
N ALA A 41 18.83 -5.55 12.58
CA ALA A 41 19.69 -6.09 13.61
C ALA A 41 20.65 -7.13 13.00
N LEU A 42 21.95 -6.85 13.10
CA LEU A 42 23.03 -7.72 12.64
C LEU A 42 23.97 -8.00 13.81
N TYR A 43 24.59 -9.18 13.81
CA TYR A 43 25.77 -9.45 14.63
C TYR A 43 26.97 -8.65 14.09
N ASP A 44 28.04 -8.53 14.88
CA ASP A 44 29.29 -7.89 14.47
C ASP A 44 29.94 -8.55 13.24
N THR A 45 29.59 -9.82 12.98
CA THR A 45 29.98 -10.57 11.77
C THR A 45 29.25 -10.11 10.51
N GLY A 46 28.21 -9.29 10.64
CA GLY A 46 27.28 -8.88 9.58
C GLY A 46 26.13 -9.87 9.34
N GLU A 47 26.08 -10.98 10.07
CA GLU A 47 24.99 -11.96 9.96
C GLU A 47 23.69 -11.41 10.57
N PRO A 48 22.52 -11.65 9.95
CA PRO A 48 21.25 -11.20 10.51
C PRO A 48 20.93 -11.84 11.87
N MET A 49 20.46 -11.03 12.81
CA MET A 49 19.89 -11.50 14.07
C MET A 49 18.45 -11.95 13.83
N ALA A 50 18.27 -13.11 13.18
CA ALA A 50 16.96 -13.67 12.85
C ALA A 50 16.22 -14.17 14.09
N ASN A 51 14.94 -13.84 14.24
CA ASN A 51 14.15 -14.21 15.41
C ASN A 51 14.67 -13.62 16.74
N ALA A 52 15.33 -12.46 16.69
CA ALA A 52 15.73 -11.72 17.87
C ALA A 52 14.52 -11.05 18.52
N GLN A 53 14.46 -11.06 19.85
CA GLN A 53 13.43 -10.35 20.60
C GLN A 53 13.61 -8.85 20.45
N VAL A 54 12.53 -8.13 20.18
CA VAL A 54 12.49 -6.66 20.17
C VAL A 54 11.52 -6.18 21.24
N ILE A 55 11.94 -5.20 22.04
CA ILE A 55 11.10 -4.50 23.00
C ILE A 55 11.19 -3.01 22.71
N VAL A 56 10.05 -2.36 22.54
CA VAL A 56 9.93 -0.93 22.28
C VAL A 56 9.34 -0.27 23.52
N TYR A 57 9.97 0.79 24.00
CA TYR A 57 9.50 1.63 25.09
C TYR A 57 9.16 3.03 24.57
N ALA A 58 8.02 3.55 25.01
CA ALA A 58 7.57 4.88 24.66
C ALA A 58 8.28 5.94 25.53
N PRO A 59 8.44 7.18 25.05
CA PRO A 59 9.12 8.24 25.80
C PRO A 59 8.48 8.54 27.17
N GLU A 60 7.15 8.43 27.28
CA GLU A 60 6.41 8.77 28.50
C GLU A 60 6.51 7.70 29.61
N ASP A 61 6.70 6.43 29.22
CA ASP A 61 6.90 5.31 30.16
C ASP A 61 8.03 4.39 29.67
N PRO A 62 9.29 4.74 29.95
CA PRO A 62 10.46 3.95 29.54
C PRO A 62 10.63 2.65 30.35
N SER A 63 9.79 2.42 31.37
CA SER A 63 9.91 1.26 32.26
C SER A 63 8.96 0.12 31.89
N THR A 64 7.91 0.42 31.12
CA THR A 64 6.91 -0.55 30.68
C THR A 64 7.01 -0.75 29.16
N PRO A 65 7.16 -1.99 28.68
CA PRO A 65 7.12 -2.26 27.24
C PRO A 65 5.84 -1.72 26.59
N TRP A 66 6.00 -0.81 25.64
CA TRP A 66 4.90 -0.35 24.79
C TRP A 66 4.54 -1.42 23.76
N MET A 67 5.55 -2.10 23.21
CA MET A 67 5.38 -3.21 22.28
C MET A 67 6.50 -4.24 22.46
N THR A 68 6.17 -5.51 22.24
CA THR A 68 7.15 -6.58 22.06
C THR A 68 6.95 -7.26 20.71
N ALA A 69 8.05 -7.63 20.06
CA ALA A 69 8.05 -8.22 18.74
C ALA A 69 9.29 -9.11 18.53
N THR A 70 9.47 -9.58 17.30
CA THR A 70 10.60 -10.40 16.91
C THR A 70 11.04 -10.01 15.50
N THR A 71 12.35 -9.94 15.26
CA THR A 71 12.90 -9.69 13.91
C THR A 71 12.60 -10.85 12.97
N ASN A 72 12.47 -10.56 11.68
CA ASN A 72 12.31 -11.59 10.65
C ASN A 72 13.64 -12.31 10.32
N GLU A 73 13.63 -13.23 9.35
CA GLU A 73 14.81 -14.00 8.93
C GLU A 73 15.98 -13.14 8.41
N SER A 74 15.70 -11.93 7.93
CA SER A 74 16.72 -10.95 7.51
C SER A 74 17.14 -10.00 8.64
N GLY A 75 16.77 -10.29 9.89
CA GLY A 75 17.10 -9.46 11.06
C GLY A 75 16.32 -8.15 11.11
N LYS A 76 15.24 -8.00 10.33
CA LYS A 76 14.48 -6.75 10.24
C LYS A 76 13.26 -6.74 11.14
N PHE A 77 12.95 -5.56 11.67
CA PHE A 77 11.72 -5.26 12.40
C PHE A 77 11.24 -3.87 12.01
N THR A 78 9.92 -3.69 11.90
CA THR A 78 9.32 -2.39 11.54
C THR A 78 8.21 -2.06 12.52
N PHE A 79 8.17 -0.82 12.97
CA PHE A 79 7.07 -0.30 13.79
C PHE A 79 6.72 1.13 13.42
N THR A 80 5.50 1.54 13.71
CA THR A 80 5.04 2.92 13.57
C THR A 80 4.93 3.52 14.97
N PRO A 81 5.77 4.50 15.35
CA PRO A 81 5.66 5.16 16.65
C PRO A 81 4.37 5.98 16.73
N ASP A 82 3.81 6.10 17.93
CA ASP A 82 2.72 7.03 18.19
C ASP A 82 3.26 8.47 18.21
N ARG A 83 2.99 9.19 17.11
CA ARG A 83 3.43 10.58 16.90
C ARG A 83 2.81 11.58 17.88
N SER A 84 1.76 11.19 18.61
CA SER A 84 1.21 12.02 19.70
C SER A 84 2.10 12.03 20.93
N GLN A 85 3.05 11.09 21.03
CA GLN A 85 4.06 10.98 22.08
C GLN A 85 5.46 11.29 21.49
N PRO A 86 5.78 12.57 21.24
CA PRO A 86 7.10 12.94 20.75
C PRO A 86 8.16 12.68 21.82
N GLY A 87 9.38 12.45 21.38
CA GLY A 87 10.52 12.23 22.24
C GLY A 87 11.34 11.02 21.84
N ASN A 88 12.07 10.51 22.82
CA ASN A 88 13.07 9.47 22.65
C ASN A 88 12.44 8.08 22.86
N TRP A 89 12.25 7.36 21.77
CA TRP A 89 11.79 5.98 21.79
C TRP A 89 12.98 5.05 22.00
N GLU A 90 12.90 4.16 22.98
CA GLU A 90 13.95 3.16 23.24
C GLU A 90 13.56 1.82 22.62
N ILE A 91 14.50 1.20 21.90
CA ILE A 91 14.31 -0.10 21.29
C ILE A 91 15.44 -1.02 21.73
N ALA A 92 15.10 -2.06 22.49
CA ALA A 92 16.02 -3.10 22.88
C ALA A 92 15.86 -4.32 21.95
N VAL A 93 16.94 -4.72 21.28
CA VAL A 93 16.98 -5.93 20.45
C VAL A 93 17.92 -6.94 21.09
N ARG A 94 17.45 -8.16 21.38
CA ARG A 94 18.24 -9.18 22.10
C ARG A 94 18.05 -10.59 21.52
N GLN A 95 19.15 -11.33 21.43
CA GLN A 95 19.17 -12.75 21.05
C GLN A 95 20.37 -13.47 21.68
N ALA A 96 20.12 -14.60 22.35
CA ALA A 96 21.16 -15.49 22.90
C ALA A 96 22.28 -14.75 23.68
N GLY A 97 21.90 -13.79 24.54
CA GLY A 97 22.82 -13.00 25.36
C GLY A 97 23.51 -11.83 24.65
N HIS A 98 23.34 -11.70 23.33
CA HIS A 98 23.77 -10.53 22.55
C HIS A 98 22.60 -9.57 22.38
N GLY A 99 22.86 -8.27 22.38
CA GLY A 99 21.82 -7.29 22.12
C GLY A 99 22.28 -5.85 22.32
N GLU A 100 21.47 -4.94 21.79
CA GLU A 100 21.76 -3.51 21.72
C GLU A 100 20.50 -2.72 22.10
N ILE A 101 20.71 -1.49 22.59
CA ILE A 101 19.62 -0.54 22.88
C ILE A 101 19.80 0.68 21.97
N LEU A 102 18.79 0.96 21.16
CA LEU A 102 18.75 2.11 20.26
C LEU A 102 17.76 3.15 20.78
N ASN A 103 18.16 4.42 20.73
CA ASN A 103 17.30 5.55 21.03
C ASN A 103 16.95 6.30 19.73
N ILE A 104 15.67 6.39 19.39
CA ILE A 104 15.19 7.06 18.18
C ILE A 104 14.39 8.31 18.55
N PRO A 105 14.84 9.51 18.17
CA PRO A 105 14.07 10.73 18.37
C PRO A 105 12.90 10.78 17.38
N VAL A 106 11.69 10.95 17.90
CA VAL A 106 10.47 11.20 17.13
C VAL A 106 9.98 12.61 17.46
N GLU A 107 9.98 13.48 16.47
CA GLU A 107 9.46 14.84 16.63
C GLU A 107 7.92 14.86 16.59
N SER A 108 7.33 15.88 17.21
CA SER A 108 5.90 16.14 17.05
C SER A 108 5.60 16.43 15.58
N GLU A 109 4.39 16.08 15.14
CA GLU A 109 3.85 16.55 13.86
C GLU A 109 3.70 18.08 13.90
N THR A 110 4.80 18.81 13.68
CA THR A 110 4.73 20.21 13.34
C THR A 110 4.18 20.24 11.93
N PHE A 111 2.88 20.53 11.80
CA PHE A 111 2.34 21.07 10.56
C PHE A 111 3.15 22.34 10.27
N ALA A 112 4.16 22.21 9.42
CA ALA A 112 4.99 23.32 8.99
C ALA A 112 4.06 24.31 8.27
N ALA A 113 3.66 25.36 8.98
CA ALA A 113 3.26 26.59 8.34
C ALA A 113 4.44 27.04 7.48
N PRO A 114 4.22 27.52 6.24
CA PRO A 114 5.32 27.95 5.40
C PRO A 114 6.05 29.08 6.14
N GLU A 115 7.30 28.83 6.51
CA GLU A 115 8.17 29.81 7.11
C GLU A 115 8.30 30.99 6.14
N SER A 116 7.68 32.10 6.49
CA SER A 116 8.00 33.41 5.94
C SER A 116 9.44 33.72 6.35
N GLN A 117 10.34 33.64 5.38
CA GLN A 117 11.72 34.10 5.50
C GLN A 117 11.69 35.59 5.85
N GLU A 118 11.91 35.91 7.12
CA GLU A 118 12.22 37.26 7.56
C GLU A 118 13.74 37.42 7.62
N ASP A 119 14.19 38.24 6.67
CA ASP A 119 15.50 38.79 6.47
C ASP A 119 16.07 39.42 7.76
N ALA A 120 17.23 38.94 8.21
CA ALA A 120 18.04 39.62 9.21
C ALA A 120 19.52 39.53 8.83
N VAL A 121 20.01 40.63 8.25
CA VAL A 121 21.40 40.87 7.84
C VAL A 121 22.09 41.81 8.85
N GLN A 122 23.40 41.57 9.05
CA GLN A 122 24.48 42.36 9.72
C GLN A 122 24.84 41.96 11.18
N SER A 123 26.11 41.86 11.60
CA SER A 123 27.42 42.13 10.97
C SER A 123 28.59 41.67 11.89
N GLU A 124 29.59 41.02 11.29
CA GLU A 124 31.07 40.99 11.51
C GLU A 124 31.76 40.98 12.89
N ALA A 125 32.73 40.06 13.09
CA ALA A 125 34.18 40.34 12.94
C ALA A 125 35.10 39.15 13.37
N GLY A 126 36.10 38.80 12.55
CA GLY A 126 37.34 38.13 12.98
C GLY A 126 37.74 36.83 12.22
N GLY A 127 38.60 36.93 11.19
CA GLY A 127 39.30 35.78 10.55
C GLY A 127 40.63 35.42 11.25
N PRO A 128 41.58 34.68 10.62
CA PRO A 128 41.57 34.08 9.26
C PRO A 128 42.16 32.63 9.16
N ALA A 129 42.25 32.15 7.91
CA ALA A 129 43.21 31.18 7.35
C ALA A 129 42.82 29.69 7.21
N ASN A 130 42.43 29.26 6.00
CA ASN A 130 43.32 28.58 5.03
C ASN A 130 42.57 28.17 3.73
N SER A 131 43.21 28.38 2.58
CA SER A 131 42.90 27.87 1.22
C SER A 131 43.84 26.68 0.89
N PRO A 132 43.74 25.91 -0.23
CA PRO A 132 42.81 25.98 -1.39
C PRO A 132 42.12 24.65 -1.83
N SER A 133 41.18 24.79 -2.78
CA SER A 133 40.50 23.87 -3.74
C SER A 133 41.34 22.70 -4.35
N PRO A 134 40.77 21.68 -5.11
CA PRO A 134 39.79 21.85 -6.22
C PRO A 134 38.75 20.73 -6.55
N THR A 135 37.64 21.14 -7.20
CA THR A 135 36.99 20.56 -8.43
C THR A 135 36.41 19.11 -8.38
N ILE A 136 35.14 18.81 -8.74
CA ILE A 136 34.55 18.75 -10.11
C ILE A 136 33.00 18.86 -10.06
N GLU A 137 32.47 19.72 -10.93
CA GLU A 137 31.08 19.80 -11.39
C GLU A 137 30.75 18.82 -12.53
N ALA A 138 29.45 18.65 -12.80
CA ALA A 138 28.80 18.06 -13.98
C ALA A 138 28.81 16.51 -14.01
N THR A 139 27.66 15.84 -14.07
CA THR A 139 26.72 15.91 -15.20
C THR A 139 25.27 15.71 -14.77
N ARG A 140 24.44 16.72 -15.03
CA ARG A 140 22.99 16.64 -15.19
C ARG A 140 22.70 16.44 -16.67
N LEU A 141 22.02 15.35 -17.01
CA LEU A 141 21.20 15.16 -18.21
C LEU A 141 19.95 14.45 -17.67
N GLU A 142 18.84 15.13 -17.36
CA GLU A 142 17.79 15.47 -18.31
C GLU A 142 17.71 14.51 -19.51
N GLU A 143 16.77 13.56 -19.44
CA GLU A 143 16.04 13.12 -20.62
C GLU A 143 14.57 12.93 -20.21
N THR A 144 13.75 13.86 -20.67
CA THR A 144 12.30 13.80 -20.63
C THR A 144 11.83 12.99 -21.83
N ALA A 145 11.07 11.91 -21.65
CA ALA A 145 10.17 11.44 -22.70
C ALA A 145 9.07 10.51 -22.17
N ARG A 146 7.83 11.01 -22.17
CA ARG A 146 6.62 10.20 -22.26
C ARG A 146 6.62 9.45 -23.60
N SER A 147 6.23 8.17 -23.61
CA SER A 147 5.50 7.61 -24.76
C SER A 147 4.53 6.50 -24.34
N ASN A 148 3.28 6.68 -24.78
CA ASN A 148 2.19 5.72 -24.78
C ASN A 148 2.54 4.49 -25.65
N GLY A 149 1.90 3.36 -25.34
CA GLY A 149 1.31 2.55 -26.40
C GLY A 149 1.59 1.06 -26.34
N THR A 150 0.51 0.31 -26.07
CA THR A 150 0.32 -1.10 -26.43
C THR A 150 1.28 -2.10 -25.80
N GLY A 151 1.00 -2.46 -24.54
CA GLY A 151 1.39 -3.77 -24.02
C GLY A 151 0.91 -4.85 -25.00
N SER A 152 1.85 -5.65 -25.49
CA SER A 152 1.60 -6.74 -26.41
C SER A 152 0.64 -7.75 -25.77
N LEU A 153 -0.66 -7.63 -26.06
CA LEU A 153 -1.65 -8.63 -25.67
C LEU A 153 -1.25 -9.97 -26.27
N SER A 154 -1.14 -11.00 -25.42
CA SER A 154 -0.85 -12.39 -25.82
C SER A 154 -1.75 -12.80 -27.00
N PRO A 155 -1.25 -13.56 -28.00
CA PRO A 155 -2.06 -14.01 -29.14
C PRO A 155 -3.39 -14.65 -28.72
N MET A 156 -3.40 -15.40 -27.61
CA MET A 156 -4.60 -16.02 -27.07
C MET A 156 -5.59 -15.01 -26.47
N GLN A 157 -5.08 -13.95 -25.82
CA GLN A 157 -5.93 -12.88 -25.30
C GLN A 157 -6.61 -12.08 -26.42
N ARG A 158 -5.92 -11.89 -27.56
CA ARG A 158 -6.48 -11.24 -28.75
C ARG A 158 -7.61 -12.07 -29.38
N VAL A 159 -7.41 -13.39 -29.50
CA VAL A 159 -8.43 -14.29 -30.07
C VAL A 159 -9.68 -14.33 -29.19
N LEU A 160 -9.54 -14.37 -27.86
CA LEU A 160 -10.68 -14.36 -26.93
C LEU A 160 -11.50 -13.05 -26.99
N MET A 161 -10.82 -11.91 -27.07
CA MET A 161 -11.47 -10.60 -27.24
C MET A 161 -12.25 -10.54 -28.56
N ALA A 162 -11.63 -10.99 -29.66
CA ALA A 162 -12.28 -11.02 -30.97
C ALA A 162 -13.49 -11.95 -31.00
N GLY A 163 -13.37 -13.17 -30.45
CA GLY A 163 -14.47 -14.13 -30.38
C GLY A 163 -15.66 -13.63 -29.54
N SER A 164 -15.38 -12.95 -28.43
CA SER A 164 -16.43 -12.38 -27.57
C SER A 164 -17.20 -11.26 -28.27
N ALA A 165 -16.51 -10.40 -29.02
CA ALA A 165 -17.15 -9.34 -29.80
C ALA A 165 -18.04 -9.91 -30.90
N LEU A 166 -17.53 -10.88 -31.68
CA LEU A 166 -18.28 -11.57 -32.74
C LEU A 166 -19.54 -12.25 -32.19
N TRP A 167 -19.44 -12.94 -31.05
CA TRP A 167 -20.59 -13.57 -30.41
C TRP A 167 -21.65 -12.55 -29.94
N GLY A 168 -21.22 -11.40 -29.42
CA GLY A 168 -22.12 -10.30 -29.06
C GLY A 168 -22.95 -9.77 -30.24
N PHE A 169 -22.34 -9.64 -31.42
CA PHE A 169 -23.07 -9.25 -32.64
C PHE A 169 -24.08 -10.31 -33.09
N VAL A 170 -23.73 -11.60 -33.01
CA VAL A 170 -24.66 -12.70 -33.34
C VAL A 170 -25.85 -12.74 -32.37
N GLY A 171 -25.61 -12.60 -31.07
CA GLY A 171 -26.68 -12.54 -30.06
C GLY A 171 -27.63 -11.37 -30.30
N THR A 172 -27.08 -10.20 -30.65
CA THR A 172 -27.86 -9.01 -30.99
C THR A 172 -28.68 -9.22 -32.27
N ALA A 173 -28.10 -9.83 -33.31
CA ALA A 173 -28.84 -10.16 -34.53
C ALA A 173 -29.99 -11.16 -34.27
N LEU A 174 -29.73 -12.23 -33.50
CA LEU A 174 -30.76 -13.21 -33.13
C LEU A 174 -31.88 -12.59 -32.27
N PHE A 175 -31.55 -11.66 -31.39
CA PHE A 175 -32.53 -10.93 -30.58
C PHE A 175 -33.54 -10.19 -31.46
N PHE A 176 -33.07 -9.51 -32.52
CA PHE A 176 -33.96 -8.82 -33.45
C PHE A 176 -34.68 -9.75 -34.43
N VAL A 177 -34.09 -10.90 -34.80
CA VAL A 177 -34.73 -11.91 -35.65
C VAL A 177 -35.94 -12.56 -34.97
N ARG A 178 -35.95 -12.64 -33.63
CA ARG A 178 -37.07 -13.20 -32.87
C ARG A 178 -38.24 -12.23 -32.66
N GLY A 179 -38.13 -10.99 -33.15
CA GLY A 179 -39.12 -9.92 -33.00
C GLY A 179 -40.22 -9.84 -34.08
N LYS A 180 -40.39 -10.85 -34.94
CA LYS A 180 -41.53 -10.92 -35.87
C LYS A 180 -42.29 -12.23 -35.74
N LYS A 181 -43.31 -12.22 -34.88
CA LYS A 181 -44.58 -12.96 -35.03
C LYS A 181 -45.61 -12.37 -34.07
#